data_AF-A0A811LKZ0-F1
#
_entry.id   AF-A0A811LKZ0-F1
#
_cell.length_a   1.000
_cell.length_b   1.000
_cell.length_c   1.000
_cell.angle_alpha   90.00
_cell.angle_beta   90.00
_cell.angle_gamma   90.00
#
_symmetry.space_group_name_H-M   'P 1'
#
loop_
_entity.id
_entity.type
_entity.pdbx_description
1 polymer ?
#
loop_
_entity_poly.entity_id
_entity_poly.type
_entity_poly.pdbx_seq_one_letter_code
_entity_poly.pdbx_strand_id
1 'polypeptide(L)'
;MPRLGAEWWIQKLVMLTNINLVLQAYYTFLCVISHFGPKKVKQFKDFTFYTTTFPSGMATCILFWILYTIDPESIMPRWIRDLIPFWMNHITHTFPLIHLIIDLRFIKHSKIRLLTGTQMVLFLFVLYSLLVVYIRFSWGYWLYPIFDFIGPILSLVFIFVAGLLFWALFYIAYALAATEPNTQLRKQK
;
A
#
# COMPACT_ATOMS: atom_id res chain seq x y z
N MET A 1 -1.60 -25.46 -1.08
CA MET A 1 -0.40 -25.35 -0.22
C MET A 1 -0.13 -23.89 0.07
N PRO A 2 0.40 -23.49 1.24
CA PRO A 2 0.95 -22.15 1.41
C PRO A 2 2.05 -21.99 0.34
N ARG A 3 1.76 -21.15 -0.65
CA ARG A 3 2.47 -21.17 -1.96
C ARG A 3 3.96 -20.98 -1.85
N LEU A 4 4.43 -20.31 -0.79
CA LEU A 4 5.84 -20.08 -0.58
C LEU A 4 6.65 -21.33 -0.25
N GLY A 5 6.03 -22.49 0.04
CA GLY A 5 6.75 -23.75 0.31
C GLY A 5 7.78 -23.67 1.45
N ALA A 6 7.80 -22.54 2.15
CA ALA A 6 8.85 -22.17 3.07
C ALA A 6 8.27 -22.03 4.47
N GLU A 7 8.98 -22.67 5.38
CA GLU A 7 8.72 -22.66 6.81
C GLU A 7 8.87 -21.24 7.41
N TRP A 8 9.72 -20.40 6.80
CA TRP A 8 10.10 -19.11 7.35
C TRP A 8 9.11 -17.99 7.01
N TRP A 9 8.56 -17.36 8.05
CA TRP A 9 7.61 -16.25 7.99
C TRP A 9 8.10 -15.04 7.18
N ILE A 10 9.42 -14.81 7.13
CA ILE A 10 10.05 -13.71 6.38
C ILE A 10 9.69 -13.80 4.88
N GLN A 11 9.59 -15.00 4.33
CA GLN A 11 9.22 -15.17 2.92
C GLN A 11 7.76 -14.78 2.68
N LYS A 12 6.89 -14.89 3.69
CA LYS A 12 5.49 -14.44 3.62
C LYS A 12 5.36 -12.92 3.72
N LEU A 13 6.39 -12.19 4.18
CA LEU A 13 6.37 -10.73 4.23
C LEU A 13 6.29 -10.09 2.84
N VAL A 14 6.63 -10.81 1.76
CA VAL A 14 6.60 -10.27 0.39
C VAL A 14 5.17 -10.03 -0.13
N MET A 15 4.15 -10.59 0.54
CA MET A 15 2.75 -10.31 0.24
C MET A 15 2.44 -8.83 0.50
N LEU A 16 1.74 -8.18 -0.43
CA LEU A 16 1.46 -6.74 -0.36
C LEU A 16 0.77 -6.34 0.94
N THR A 17 -0.13 -7.17 1.48
CA THR A 17 -0.80 -6.93 2.76
C THR A 17 0.18 -6.89 3.93
N ASN A 18 1.16 -7.80 3.95
CA ASN A 18 2.17 -7.83 5.01
C ASN A 18 3.14 -6.66 4.89
N ILE A 19 3.57 -6.32 3.66
CA ILE A 19 4.36 -5.11 3.41
C ILE A 19 3.57 -3.89 3.87
N ASN A 20 2.29 -3.77 3.52
CA ASN A 20 1.44 -2.66 3.95
C ASN A 20 1.38 -2.58 5.48
N LEU A 21 1.19 -3.69 6.19
CA LEU A 21 1.21 -3.68 7.66
C LEU A 21 2.54 -3.15 8.22
N VAL A 22 3.68 -3.57 7.65
CA VAL A 22 5.01 -3.06 8.03
C VAL A 22 5.13 -1.56 7.72
N LEU A 23 4.65 -1.11 6.56
CA LEU A 23 4.65 0.29 6.17
C LEU A 23 3.78 1.16 7.07
N GLN A 24 2.60 0.66 7.47
CA GLN A 24 1.72 1.34 8.44
C GLN A 24 2.43 1.47 9.79
N ALA A 25 3.03 0.39 10.30
CA ALA A 25 3.77 0.43 11.57
C ALA A 25 4.97 1.39 11.51
N TYR A 26 5.74 1.34 10.42
CA TYR A 26 6.85 2.26 10.17
C TYR A 26 6.39 3.71 10.11
N TYR A 27 5.28 3.98 9.42
CA TYR A 27 4.72 5.31 9.33
C TYR A 27 4.22 5.83 10.67
N THR A 28 3.52 5.02 11.46
CA THR A 28 3.12 5.39 12.83
C THR A 28 4.34 5.70 13.70
N PHE A 29 5.43 4.94 13.57
CA PHE A 29 6.69 5.25 14.25
C PHE A 29 7.28 6.59 13.78
N LEU A 30 7.28 6.88 12.48
CA LEU A 30 7.66 8.19 11.95
C LEU A 30 6.77 9.31 12.49
N CYS A 31 5.46 9.10 12.67
CA CYS A 31 4.57 10.07 13.29
C CYS A 31 5.02 10.41 14.71
N VAL A 32 5.33 9.40 15.53
CA VAL A 32 5.82 9.59 16.90
C VAL A 32 7.15 10.36 16.92
N ILE A 33 8.13 9.96 16.11
CA ILE A 33 9.42 10.68 16.05
C ILE A 33 9.20 12.10 15.53
N SER A 34 8.38 12.30 14.51
CA SER A 34 8.14 13.61 13.92
C SER A 34 7.50 14.60 14.90
N HIS A 35 6.74 14.10 15.89
CA HIS A 35 6.11 14.94 16.91
C HIS A 35 7.17 15.70 17.73
N PHE A 36 8.22 15.00 18.15
CA PHE A 36 9.35 15.54 18.90
C PHE A 36 10.54 15.97 18.02
N GLY A 37 10.48 15.65 16.73
CA GLY A 37 11.59 15.78 15.79
C GLY A 37 11.66 17.12 15.06
N PRO A 38 12.80 17.40 14.41
CA PRO A 38 13.00 18.61 13.62
C PRO A 38 12.11 18.62 12.36
N LYS A 39 11.97 19.80 11.76
CA LYS A 39 11.16 20.01 10.54
C LYS A 39 11.46 19.00 9.41
N LYS A 40 12.73 18.58 9.27
CA LYS A 40 13.15 17.57 8.26
C LYS A 40 12.47 16.22 8.47
N VAL A 41 12.29 15.77 9.72
CA VAL A 41 11.59 14.51 10.02
C VAL A 41 10.11 14.61 9.70
N LYS A 42 9.47 15.75 9.98
CA LYS A 42 8.08 16.01 9.60
C LYS A 42 7.89 15.97 8.08
N GLN A 43 8.81 16.61 7.33
CA GLN A 43 8.80 16.59 5.87
C GLN A 43 9.01 15.17 5.31
N PHE A 44 9.91 14.39 5.91
CA PHE A 44 10.16 13.00 5.51
C PHE A 44 8.96 12.08 5.81
N LYS A 45 8.31 12.26 6.97
CA LYS A 45 7.06 11.59 7.31
C LYS A 45 5.97 11.91 6.28
N ASP A 46 5.78 13.19 5.95
CA ASP A 46 4.78 13.60 4.96
C ASP A 46 5.09 13.04 3.57
N PHE A 47 6.36 13.04 3.17
CA PHE A 47 6.80 12.40 1.92
C PHE A 47 6.49 10.90 1.89
N THR A 48 6.77 10.20 3.00
CA THR A 48 6.47 8.77 3.16
C THR A 48 4.96 8.52 3.10
N PHE A 49 4.15 9.38 3.75
CA PHE A 49 2.70 9.28 3.71
C PHE A 49 2.17 9.29 2.28
N TYR A 50 2.50 10.33 1.49
CA TYR A 50 1.99 10.48 0.14
C TYR A 50 2.47 9.39 -0.82
N THR A 51 3.76 9.07 -0.78
CA THR A 51 4.39 8.21 -1.79
C THR A 51 4.24 6.73 -1.50
N THR A 52 4.05 6.37 -0.23
CA THR A 52 4.15 4.99 0.23
C THR A 52 2.92 4.59 1.04
N THR A 53 2.72 5.16 2.24
CA THR A 53 1.72 4.67 3.20
C THR A 53 0.31 4.80 2.68
N PHE A 54 -0.06 5.96 2.13
CA PHE A 54 -1.40 6.22 1.62
C PHE A 54 -1.74 5.34 0.41
N PRO A 55 -0.98 5.40 -0.71
CA PRO A 55 -1.34 4.60 -1.88
C PRO A 55 -1.24 3.10 -1.62
N SER A 56 -0.32 2.60 -0.78
CA SER A 56 -0.23 1.17 -0.48
C SER A 56 -1.40 0.67 0.37
N GLY A 57 -1.81 1.40 1.41
CA GLY A 57 -2.95 1.01 2.23
C GLY A 57 -4.26 1.07 1.47
N MET A 58 -4.48 2.13 0.69
CA MET A 58 -5.65 2.26 -0.17
C MET A 58 -5.70 1.17 -1.24
N ALA A 59 -4.60 0.92 -1.96
CA ALA A 59 -4.54 -0.11 -2.99
C ALA A 59 -4.75 -1.51 -2.41
N THR A 60 -4.14 -1.82 -1.27
CA THR A 60 -4.31 -3.11 -0.58
C THR A 60 -5.78 -3.34 -0.21
N CYS A 61 -6.46 -2.32 0.31
CA CYS A 61 -7.88 -2.41 0.66
C CYS A 61 -8.76 -2.58 -0.58
N ILE A 62 -8.56 -1.77 -1.62
CA ILE A 62 -9.34 -1.83 -2.86
C ILE A 62 -9.17 -3.20 -3.53
N LEU A 63 -7.92 -3.66 -3.70
CA LEU A 63 -7.65 -4.96 -4.31
C LEU A 63 -8.22 -6.10 -3.47
N PHE A 64 -8.12 -6.03 -2.14
CA PHE A 64 -8.74 -7.01 -1.26
C PHE A 64 -10.25 -7.09 -1.50
N TRP A 65 -10.98 -5.98 -1.47
CA TRP A 65 -12.43 -6.01 -1.63
C TRP A 65 -12.86 -6.49 -3.02
N ILE A 66 -12.14 -6.10 -4.08
CA ILE A 66 -12.40 -6.61 -5.44
C ILE A 66 -12.21 -8.13 -5.51
N LEU A 67 -11.09 -8.64 -5.01
CA LEU A 67 -10.81 -10.07 -5.06
C LEU A 67 -11.72 -10.87 -4.14
N TYR A 68 -12.05 -10.32 -2.97
CA TYR A 68 -12.91 -10.96 -1.97
C TYR A 68 -14.35 -11.10 -2.44
N THR A 69 -14.89 -10.11 -3.18
CA THR A 69 -16.25 -10.21 -3.72
C THR A 69 -16.34 -11.16 -4.91
N ILE A 70 -15.26 -11.35 -5.66
CA ILE A 70 -15.19 -12.30 -6.78
C ILE A 70 -15.00 -13.72 -6.25
N ASP A 71 -13.95 -13.96 -5.46
CA ASP A 71 -13.62 -15.25 -4.88
C ASP A 71 -12.81 -15.09 -3.57
N PRO A 72 -13.45 -15.24 -2.39
CA PRO A 72 -12.78 -15.20 -1.10
C PRO A 72 -11.64 -16.23 -0.92
N GLU A 73 -11.67 -17.36 -1.63
CA GLU A 73 -10.65 -18.41 -1.51
C GLU A 73 -9.34 -18.04 -2.19
N SER A 74 -9.39 -17.13 -3.16
CA SER A 74 -8.20 -16.57 -3.81
C SER A 74 -7.30 -15.79 -2.84
N ILE A 75 -7.89 -15.21 -1.78
CA ILE A 75 -7.18 -14.47 -0.73
C ILE A 75 -6.82 -15.40 0.42
N MET A 76 -7.82 -16.13 0.92
CA MET A 76 -7.66 -17.02 2.07
C MET A 76 -8.38 -18.36 1.82
N PRO A 77 -7.61 -19.45 1.61
CA PRO A 77 -8.16 -20.80 1.46
C PRO A 77 -9.07 -21.20 2.63
N ARG A 78 -10.08 -22.03 2.36
CA ARG A 78 -11.07 -22.47 3.37
C ARG A 78 -10.43 -23.01 4.65
N TRP A 79 -9.43 -23.89 4.53
CA TRP A 79 -8.75 -24.47 5.69
C TRP A 79 -8.06 -23.43 6.61
N ILE A 80 -7.61 -22.28 6.08
CA ILE A 80 -7.10 -21.18 6.92
C ILE A 80 -8.25 -20.39 7.53
N ARG A 81 -9.31 -20.15 6.74
CA ARG A 81 -10.51 -19.44 7.18
C ARG A 81 -11.21 -20.14 8.34
N ASP A 82 -11.15 -21.47 8.38
CA ASP A 82 -11.73 -22.27 9.46
C ASP A 82 -10.87 -22.25 10.74
N LEU A 83 -9.58 -21.90 10.62
CA LEU A 83 -8.63 -21.84 11.74
C LEU A 83 -8.56 -20.45 12.39
N ILE A 84 -8.81 -19.39 11.62
CA ILE A 84 -8.66 -17.99 12.05
C ILE A 84 -10.03 -17.32 12.12
N PRO A 85 -10.35 -16.56 13.18
CA PRO A 85 -11.56 -15.78 13.26
C PRO A 85 -11.81 -14.89 12.02
N PHE A 86 -13.03 -14.92 11.46
CA PHE A 86 -13.37 -14.28 10.19
C PHE A 86 -13.00 -12.77 10.14
N TRP A 87 -13.19 -12.06 11.24
CA TRP A 87 -12.87 -10.64 11.39
C TRP A 87 -11.39 -10.30 11.24
N MET A 88 -10.46 -11.22 11.52
CA MET A 88 -9.03 -10.93 11.45
C MET A 88 -8.59 -10.64 10.02
N ASN A 89 -9.12 -11.40 9.06
CA ASN A 89 -8.90 -11.14 7.64
C ASN A 89 -9.41 -9.74 7.26
N HIS A 90 -10.61 -9.37 7.70
CA HIS A 90 -11.15 -8.05 7.38
C HIS A 90 -10.36 -6.90 8.03
N ILE A 91 -9.90 -7.06 9.27
CA ILE A 91 -9.12 -6.04 9.98
C ILE A 91 -7.80 -5.76 9.26
N THR A 92 -7.05 -6.79 8.87
CA THR A 92 -5.74 -6.60 8.21
C THR A 92 -5.84 -5.89 6.86
N HIS A 93 -6.98 -5.99 6.19
CA HIS A 93 -7.20 -5.41 4.87
C HIS A 93 -8.02 -4.10 4.88
N THR A 94 -8.89 -3.88 5.87
CA THR A 94 -9.80 -2.72 5.92
C THR A 94 -9.37 -1.68 6.95
N PHE A 95 -8.74 -2.07 8.06
CA PHE A 95 -8.33 -1.11 9.08
C PHE A 95 -7.32 -0.06 8.57
N PRO A 96 -6.34 -0.40 7.69
CA PRO A 96 -5.45 0.60 7.10
C PRO A 96 -6.20 1.73 6.38
N LEU A 97 -7.32 1.43 5.70
CA LEU A 97 -8.16 2.44 5.05
C LEU A 97 -8.71 3.45 6.06
N ILE A 98 -9.25 2.96 7.18
CA ILE A 98 -9.83 3.80 8.23
C ILE A 98 -8.75 4.72 8.81
N HIS A 99 -7.59 4.16 9.16
CA HIS A 99 -6.44 4.92 9.66
C HIS A 99 -6.03 6.02 8.67
N LEU A 100 -5.87 5.68 7.40
CA LEU A 100 -5.43 6.64 6.37
C LEU A 100 -6.43 7.75 6.10
N ILE A 101 -7.74 7.46 6.12
CA ILE A 101 -8.78 8.48 5.96
C ILE A 101 -8.77 9.46 7.15
N ILE A 102 -8.64 8.94 8.37
CA ILE A 102 -8.53 9.77 9.57
C ILE A 102 -7.28 10.64 9.49
N ASP A 103 -6.12 10.06 9.16
CA ASP A 103 -4.87 10.80 9.01
C ASP A 103 -5.02 11.93 7.97
N LEU A 104 -5.47 11.58 6.76
CA LEU A 104 -5.68 12.55 5.68
C LEU A 104 -6.65 13.68 6.06
N ARG A 105 -7.66 13.40 6.89
CA ARG A 105 -8.69 14.39 7.26
C ARG A 105 -8.26 15.33 8.38
N PHE A 106 -7.46 14.83 9.33
CA PHE A 106 -7.15 15.53 10.58
C PHE A 106 -5.69 15.99 10.68
N ILE A 107 -4.77 15.37 9.94
CA ILE A 107 -3.35 15.72 9.95
C ILE A 107 -3.03 16.63 8.78
N LYS A 108 -2.43 17.77 9.10
CA LYS A 108 -1.92 18.71 8.09
C LYS A 108 -0.56 18.26 7.60
N HIS A 109 -0.54 17.72 6.39
CA HIS A 109 0.68 17.32 5.73
C HIS A 109 1.32 18.47 4.96
N SER A 110 2.65 18.55 5.01
CA SER A 110 3.44 19.46 4.19
C SER A 110 3.33 19.09 2.72
N LYS A 111 3.20 20.07 1.83
CA LYS A 111 3.22 19.83 0.38
C LYS A 111 4.57 19.26 -0.05
N ILE A 112 4.53 18.25 -0.90
CA ILE A 112 5.69 17.69 -1.61
C ILE A 112 5.70 18.17 -3.06
N ARG A 113 6.80 17.95 -3.80
CA ARG A 113 6.84 18.25 -5.23
C ARG A 113 6.18 17.10 -6.01
N LEU A 114 5.24 17.42 -6.91
CA LEU A 114 4.50 16.42 -7.70
C LEU A 114 5.43 15.49 -8.50
N LEU A 115 6.46 16.06 -9.13
CA LEU A 115 7.43 15.29 -9.93
C LEU A 115 8.20 14.29 -9.05
N THR A 116 8.73 14.75 -7.92
CA THR A 116 9.47 13.90 -6.97
C THR A 116 8.58 12.80 -6.38
N GLY A 117 7.33 13.13 -6.05
CA GLY A 117 6.36 12.15 -5.58
C GLY A 117 6.03 11.09 -6.64
N THR A 118 5.76 11.54 -7.88
CA THR A 118 5.51 10.64 -9.02
C THR A 118 6.69 9.70 -9.27
N GLN A 119 7.92 10.21 -9.28
CA GLN A 119 9.12 9.40 -9.47
C GLN A 119 9.26 8.33 -8.38
N MET A 120 9.01 8.68 -7.11
CA MET A 120 9.09 7.74 -6.00
C MET A 120 8.00 6.65 -6.10
N VAL A 121 6.76 7.04 -6.41
CA VAL A 121 5.64 6.11 -6.56
C VAL A 121 5.89 5.13 -7.70
N LEU A 122 6.37 5.61 -8.84
CA LEU A 122 6.76 4.76 -9.97
C LEU A 122 7.91 3.82 -9.60
N PHE A 123 8.94 4.34 -8.91
CA PHE A 123 10.06 3.52 -8.44
C PHE A 123 9.60 2.38 -7.52
N LEU A 124 8.79 2.69 -6.51
CA LEU A 124 8.25 1.68 -5.58
C LEU A 124 7.38 0.65 -6.29
N PHE A 125 6.52 1.10 -7.20
CA PHE A 125 5.67 0.22 -7.98
C PHE A 125 6.47 -0.74 -8.87
N VAL A 126 7.47 -0.23 -9.59
CA VAL A 126 8.37 -1.04 -10.41
C VAL A 126 9.17 -2.01 -9.54
N LEU A 127 9.72 -1.54 -8.42
CA LEU A 127 10.47 -2.39 -7.49
C LEU A 127 9.64 -3.56 -7.00
N TYR A 128 8.38 -3.31 -6.59
CA TYR A 128 7.48 -4.36 -6.15
C TYR A 128 7.08 -5.30 -7.29
N SER A 129 6.82 -4.77 -8.49
CA SER A 129 6.48 -5.58 -9.66
C SER A 129 7.62 -6.50 -10.07
N LEU A 130 8.88 -6.01 -10.01
CA LEU A 130 10.08 -6.80 -10.24
C LEU A 130 10.21 -7.92 -9.21
N LEU A 131 9.88 -7.67 -7.94
CA LEU A 131 9.85 -8.72 -6.90
C LEU A 131 8.83 -9.81 -7.23
N VAL A 132 7.61 -9.43 -7.64
CA VAL A 132 6.57 -10.39 -8.04
C VAL A 132 7.02 -11.26 -9.22
N VAL A 133 7.61 -10.63 -10.24
CA VAL A 133 8.13 -11.32 -11.43
C VAL A 133 9.33 -12.21 -11.08
N TYR A 134 10.23 -11.73 -10.22
CA TYR A 134 11.37 -12.50 -9.72
C TYR A 134 10.92 -13.79 -9.03
N ILE A 135 9.92 -13.72 -8.14
CA ILE A 135 9.35 -14.91 -7.46
C ILE A 135 8.83 -15.91 -8.50
N ARG A 136 8.14 -15.42 -9.54
CA ARG A 136 7.63 -16.28 -10.63
C ARG A 136 8.74 -17.01 -11.38
N PHE A 137 9.87 -16.35 -11.63
CA PHE A 137 11.01 -16.97 -12.29
C PHE A 137 11.76 -17.94 -11.38
N SER A 138 11.98 -17.57 -10.11
CA SER A 138 12.77 -18.38 -9.18
C SER A 138 12.04 -19.61 -8.66
N TRP A 139 10.72 -19.54 -8.47
CA TRP A 139 9.94 -20.60 -7.82
C TRP A 139 8.92 -21.27 -8.73
N GLY A 140 8.71 -20.76 -9.94
CA GLY A 140 7.82 -21.37 -10.93
C GLY A 140 6.32 -21.12 -10.72
N TYR A 141 5.91 -20.47 -9.63
CA TYR A 141 4.52 -20.07 -9.37
C TYR A 141 4.40 -18.56 -9.18
N TRP A 142 3.20 -18.00 -9.42
CA TRP A 142 2.96 -16.60 -9.14
C TRP A 142 2.76 -16.34 -7.64
N LEU A 143 3.33 -15.22 -7.16
CA LEU A 143 3.09 -14.75 -5.79
C LEU A 143 1.58 -14.62 -5.51
N TYR A 144 0.83 -14.11 -6.49
CA TYR A 144 -0.62 -14.00 -6.43
C TYR A 144 -1.31 -15.08 -7.27
N PRO A 145 -2.19 -15.91 -6.67
CA PRO A 145 -2.94 -16.95 -7.37
C PRO A 145 -3.65 -16.53 -8.63
N ILE A 146 -4.23 -15.32 -8.64
CA ILE A 146 -4.99 -14.81 -9.77
C ILE A 146 -4.22 -14.85 -11.09
N PHE A 147 -2.90 -14.67 -11.06
CA PHE A 147 -2.05 -14.66 -12.26
C PHE A 147 -1.86 -16.04 -12.90
N ASP A 148 -2.00 -17.13 -12.13
CA ASP A 148 -2.05 -18.48 -12.71
C ASP A 148 -3.35 -18.69 -13.49
N PHE A 149 -4.46 -18.11 -13.03
CA PHE A 149 -5.79 -18.31 -13.61
C PHE A 149 -6.05 -17.45 -14.85
N ILE A 150 -5.63 -16.19 -14.85
CA ILE A 150 -5.91 -15.24 -15.95
C ILE A 150 -4.87 -15.32 -17.08
N GLY A 151 -3.76 -16.02 -16.88
CA GLY A 151 -2.70 -16.16 -17.86
C GLY A 151 -1.80 -14.91 -18.00
N PRO A 152 -0.73 -14.99 -18.80
CA PRO A 152 0.36 -14.01 -18.79
C PRO A 152 -0.03 -12.62 -19.32
N ILE A 153 -0.82 -12.56 -20.40
CA ILE A 153 -1.22 -11.28 -21.02
C ILE A 153 -2.11 -10.48 -20.07
N LEU A 154 -3.15 -11.12 -19.52
CA LEU A 154 -4.03 -10.46 -18.55
C LEU A 154 -3.31 -10.13 -17.25
N SER A 155 -2.29 -10.90 -16.84
CA SER A 155 -1.44 -10.55 -15.70
C SER A 155 -0.65 -9.26 -15.94
N LEU A 156 -0.11 -9.05 -17.15
CA LEU A 156 0.56 -7.79 -17.50
C LEU A 156 -0.40 -6.61 -17.51
N VAL A 157 -1.61 -6.80 -18.07
CA VAL A 157 -2.67 -5.78 -18.04
C VAL A 157 -3.06 -5.46 -16.59
N PHE A 158 -3.23 -6.47 -15.74
CA PHE A 158 -3.55 -6.29 -14.34
C PHE A 158 -2.46 -5.49 -13.61
N ILE A 159 -1.18 -5.83 -13.80
CA ILE A 159 -0.06 -5.09 -13.21
C ILE A 159 -0.09 -3.64 -13.70
N PHE A 160 -0.26 -3.40 -15.00
CA PHE A 160 -0.33 -2.05 -15.53
C PHE A 160 -1.48 -1.22 -14.91
N VAL A 161 -2.68 -1.79 -14.83
CA VAL A 161 -3.86 -1.15 -14.21
C VAL A 161 -3.61 -0.89 -12.72
N ALA A 162 -2.99 -1.83 -12.01
CA ALA A 162 -2.61 -1.64 -10.60
C ALA A 162 -1.60 -0.49 -10.43
N GLY A 163 -0.68 -0.30 -11.37
CA GLY A 163 0.25 0.83 -11.38
C GLY A 163 -0.45 2.16 -11.58
N LEU A 164 -1.42 2.23 -12.50
CA LEU A 164 -2.28 3.40 -12.68
C LEU A 164 -3.09 3.72 -11.43
N LEU A 165 -3.67 2.70 -10.78
CA LEU A 165 -4.37 2.85 -9.51
C LEU A 165 -3.45 3.41 -8.42
N PHE A 166 -2.26 2.85 -8.27
CA PHE A 166 -1.30 3.28 -7.26
C PHE A 166 -0.87 4.74 -7.46
N TRP A 167 -0.62 5.15 -8.71
CA TRP A 167 -0.34 6.54 -9.05
C TRP A 167 -1.55 7.46 -8.83
N ALA A 168 -2.75 7.03 -9.23
CA ALA A 168 -3.97 7.81 -9.02
C ALA A 168 -4.25 8.06 -7.53
N LEU A 169 -4.02 7.07 -6.67
CA LEU A 169 -4.17 7.21 -5.22
C LEU A 169 -3.18 8.23 -4.63
N PHE A 170 -1.93 8.20 -5.09
CA PHE A 170 -0.96 9.25 -4.76
C PHE A 170 -1.46 10.64 -5.20
N TYR A 171 -1.93 10.75 -6.45
CA TYR A 171 -2.41 12.01 -7.00
C TYR A 171 -3.61 12.57 -6.23
N ILE A 172 -4.55 11.70 -5.83
CA ILE A 172 -5.70 12.06 -4.99
C ILE A 172 -5.23 12.67 -3.67
N ALA A 173 -4.32 12.01 -2.95
CA ALA A 173 -3.80 12.55 -1.68
C ALA A 173 -3.08 13.89 -1.90
N TYR A 174 -2.25 13.99 -2.94
CA TYR A 174 -1.56 15.22 -3.30
C TYR A 174 -2.54 16.37 -3.62
N ALA A 175 -3.58 16.10 -4.40
CA ALA A 175 -4.58 17.09 -4.79
C ALA A 175 -5.41 17.57 -3.59
N LEU A 176 -5.81 16.67 -2.69
CA LEU A 176 -6.53 17.04 -1.48
C LEU A 176 -5.69 17.97 -0.60
N ALA A 177 -4.41 17.70 -0.45
CA ALA A 177 -3.49 18.60 0.24
C ALA A 177 -3.24 19.93 -0.49
N ALA A 178 -3.43 19.97 -1.82
CA ALA A 178 -3.29 21.19 -2.60
C ALA A 178 -4.42 22.19 -2.30
N THR A 179 -5.62 21.70 -2.01
CA THR A 179 -6.84 22.50 -1.79
C THR A 179 -6.92 23.20 -0.44
N GLU A 180 -6.09 22.83 0.55
CA GLU A 180 -6.07 23.56 1.82
C GLU A 180 -5.48 24.97 1.63
N PRO A 181 -6.25 26.05 1.91
CA PRO A 181 -5.78 27.41 1.71
C PRO A 181 -4.57 27.70 2.60
N ASN A 182 -3.51 28.19 1.95
CA ASN A 182 -2.21 28.48 2.52
C ASN A 182 -2.31 29.52 3.65
N THR A 183 -2.61 29.07 4.88
CA THR A 183 -2.77 29.94 6.05
C THR A 183 -1.45 30.60 6.47
N GLN A 184 -0.32 30.20 5.86
CA GLN A 184 1.00 30.78 6.13
C GLN A 184 1.22 32.14 5.45
N LEU A 185 0.44 32.51 4.43
CA LEU A 185 0.50 33.85 3.82
C LEU A 185 -0.19 34.95 4.66
N ARG A 186 -0.88 34.58 5.75
CA ARG A 186 -1.52 35.54 6.68
C ARG A 186 -0.68 35.93 7.90
N LYS A 187 0.50 35.34 8.09
CA LYS A 187 1.41 35.68 9.21
C LYS A 187 2.58 36.58 8.80
N GLN A 188 2.57 37.12 7.59
CA GLN A 188 3.58 38.06 7.07
C GLN A 188 2.97 39.38 6.55
N LYS A 189 1.75 39.72 6.98
CA LYS A 189 1.20 41.06 6.80
C LYS A 189 0.85 41.64 8.16
#